data_AF-A0A351Y351-F1
#
_entry.id   AF-A0A351Y351-F1
#
_cell.length_a   1.000
_cell.length_b   1.000
_cell.length_c   1.000
_cell.angle_alpha   90.00
_cell.angle_beta   90.00
_cell.angle_gamma   90.00
#
_symmetry.space_group_name_H-M   'P 1'
#
loop_
_entity.id
_entity.type
_entity.pdbx_description
1 polymer ?
#
loop_
_entity_poly.entity_id
_entity_poly.type
_entity_poly.pdbx_seq_one_letter_code
_entity_poly.pdbx_strand_id
1 'polypeptide(L)'
;MDNLDIGQIKQAIYSSGLFTTKKLILVNGLPLDASTKLGEERTEQLQVFVDALIKAEGKIPEDSLLVFISSTPDKRLKLYKFLEKNATVKTFEQLKNNSLEEFVKKELSDCIIDHATIQYFLTKVGSDLYRIWFECDKLKIRTQVKQQKKIDEAMIDLIVFGQVEIDSFALLKTLFTDKIKAIQILEKIQSGGADRNQFAGMLYRAIKFYLFMIDLDEY
;
A
#
# COMPACT_ATOMS: atom_id res chain seq x y z
N MET A 1 0.69 16.60 4.67
CA MET A 1 0.76 17.21 3.32
C MET A 1 0.88 18.73 3.48
N ASP A 2 1.97 19.20 4.08
CA ASP A 2 2.12 20.62 4.46
C ASP A 2 2.76 21.49 3.37
N ASN A 3 3.02 20.94 2.18
CA ASN A 3 3.87 21.57 1.17
C ASN A 3 3.21 21.64 -0.23
N LEU A 4 1.88 21.76 -0.30
CA LEU A 4 1.18 21.98 -1.58
C LEU A 4 1.31 23.46 -1.98
N ASP A 5 2.37 23.79 -2.72
CA ASP A 5 2.57 25.12 -3.30
C ASP A 5 2.02 25.17 -4.74
N ILE A 6 0.88 25.83 -4.91
CA ILE A 6 0.20 25.97 -6.21
C ILE A 6 1.04 26.81 -7.20
N GLY A 7 1.85 27.74 -6.70
CA GLY A 7 2.78 28.53 -7.52
C GLY A 7 3.84 27.65 -8.16
N GLN A 8 4.44 26.75 -7.37
CA GLN A 8 5.41 25.77 -7.88
C GLN A 8 4.80 24.84 -8.93
N ILE A 9 3.55 24.38 -8.73
CA ILE A 9 2.86 23.53 -9.71
C ILE A 9 2.69 24.27 -11.05
N LYS A 10 2.23 25.52 -11.04
CA LYS A 10 2.09 26.32 -12.27
C LYS A 10 3.43 26.50 -12.97
N GLN A 11 4.47 26.86 -12.21
CA GLN A 11 5.81 27.01 -12.76
C GLN A 11 6.32 25.69 -13.35
N ALA A 12 6.09 24.57 -12.67
CA ALA A 12 6.48 23.25 -13.17
C ALA A 12 5.77 22.90 -14.48
N ILE A 13 4.48 23.20 -14.63
CA ILE A 13 3.71 22.88 -15.85
C ILE A 13 4.10 23.76 -17.03
N TYR A 14 4.28 25.06 -16.83
CA TYR A 14 4.41 26.01 -17.94
C TYR A 14 5.84 26.52 -18.18
N SER A 15 6.81 26.14 -17.34
CA SER A 15 8.23 26.43 -17.63
C SER A 15 8.74 25.58 -18.78
N SER A 16 9.33 26.23 -19.78
CA SER A 16 10.06 25.54 -20.84
C SER A 16 11.28 24.83 -20.26
N GLY A 17 11.48 23.57 -20.65
CA GLY A 17 12.66 22.82 -20.26
C GLY A 17 13.84 23.18 -21.14
N LEU A 18 14.84 23.87 -20.57
CA LEU A 18 16.10 24.09 -21.27
C LEU A 18 16.83 22.73 -21.38
N PHE A 19 17.08 22.26 -22.60
CA PHE A 19 17.75 20.97 -22.92
C PHE A 19 16.98 19.69 -22.62
N THR A 20 15.67 19.73 -22.37
CA THR A 20 14.87 18.51 -22.14
C THR A 20 13.86 18.31 -23.26
N THR A 21 13.79 17.10 -23.80
CA THR A 21 12.82 16.75 -24.85
C THR A 21 11.44 16.40 -24.28
N LYS A 22 11.39 15.84 -23.08
CA LYS A 22 10.16 15.55 -22.33
C LYS A 22 10.35 15.74 -20.83
N LYS A 23 9.30 16.22 -20.15
CA LYS A 23 9.24 16.48 -18.70
C LYS A 23 8.08 15.73 -18.07
N LEU A 24 8.33 14.97 -17.01
CA LEU A 24 7.28 14.33 -16.21
C LEU A 24 7.02 15.16 -14.94
N ILE A 25 5.77 15.51 -14.70
CA ILE A 25 5.34 16.31 -13.56
C ILE A 25 4.36 15.47 -12.73
N LEU A 26 4.74 15.16 -11.51
CA LEU A 26 3.91 14.41 -10.56
C LEU A 26 3.32 15.37 -9.53
N VAL A 27 1.99 15.47 -9.50
CA VAL A 27 1.26 16.32 -8.57
C VAL A 27 0.56 15.44 -7.54
N ASN A 28 1.16 15.33 -6.36
CA ASN A 28 0.65 14.51 -5.26
C ASN A 28 -0.39 15.27 -4.42
N GLY A 29 -1.44 14.57 -4.00
CA GLY A 29 -2.52 15.13 -3.17
C GLY A 29 -3.56 15.93 -3.95
N LEU A 30 -3.53 15.88 -5.30
CA LEU A 30 -4.56 16.46 -6.15
C LEU A 30 -5.13 15.40 -7.10
N PRO A 31 -6.45 15.38 -7.36
CA PRO A 31 -7.50 16.14 -6.67
C PRO A 31 -7.50 15.94 -5.15
N LEU A 32 -7.97 16.93 -4.39
CA LEU A 32 -7.93 16.85 -2.93
C LEU A 32 -8.72 15.64 -2.43
N ASP A 33 -8.20 15.03 -1.37
CA ASP A 33 -8.88 13.95 -0.68
C ASP A 33 -10.08 14.49 0.12
N ALA A 34 -11.16 13.71 0.24
CA ALA A 34 -12.43 14.16 0.86
C ALA A 34 -12.29 14.62 2.32
N SER A 35 -11.28 14.14 3.04
CA SER A 35 -10.98 14.52 4.42
C SER A 35 -10.01 15.72 4.54
N THR A 36 -9.38 16.13 3.44
CA THR A 36 -8.36 17.19 3.47
C THR A 36 -9.02 18.57 3.58
N LYS A 37 -8.72 19.28 4.66
CA LYS A 37 -9.10 20.68 4.84
C LYS A 37 -7.89 21.56 4.56
N LEU A 38 -8.01 22.44 3.56
CA LEU A 38 -7.06 23.51 3.33
C LEU A 38 -7.54 24.79 4.02
N GLY A 39 -6.60 25.69 4.34
CA GLY A 39 -6.95 27.06 4.76
C GLY A 39 -7.63 27.84 3.63
N GLU A 40 -8.32 28.93 3.97
CA GLU A 40 -9.08 29.76 3.02
C GLU A 40 -8.22 30.24 1.85
N GLU A 41 -7.07 30.85 2.13
CA GLU A 41 -6.14 31.37 1.11
C GLU A 41 -5.69 30.29 0.10
N ARG A 42 -5.35 29.08 0.59
CA ARG A 42 -4.89 27.97 -0.26
C ARG A 42 -6.03 27.40 -1.11
N THR A 43 -7.25 27.42 -0.57
CA THR A 43 -8.44 26.99 -1.29
C THR A 43 -8.73 27.93 -2.46
N GLU A 44 -8.60 29.24 -2.25
CA GLU A 44 -8.73 30.24 -3.32
C GLU A 44 -7.65 30.08 -4.39
N GLN A 45 -6.39 29.93 -4.01
CA GLN A 45 -5.28 29.71 -4.95
C GLN A 45 -5.49 28.44 -5.79
N LEU A 46 -5.95 27.36 -5.16
CA LEU A 46 -6.30 26.12 -5.86
C LEU A 46 -7.46 26.35 -6.82
N GLN A 47 -8.50 27.05 -6.41
CA GLN A 47 -9.66 27.34 -7.27
C GLN A 47 -9.24 28.15 -8.51
N VAL A 48 -8.40 29.17 -8.34
CA VAL A 48 -7.82 29.95 -9.44
C VAL A 48 -7.00 29.07 -10.39
N PHE A 49 -6.19 28.15 -9.85
CA PHE A 49 -5.45 27.20 -10.67
C PHE A 49 -6.36 26.27 -11.46
N VAL A 50 -7.37 25.70 -10.80
CA VAL A 50 -8.34 24.78 -11.43
C VAL A 50 -9.10 25.49 -12.54
N ASP A 51 -9.57 26.71 -12.31
CA ASP A 51 -10.29 27.49 -13.31
C ASP A 51 -9.38 27.86 -14.50
N ALA A 52 -8.10 28.15 -14.26
CA ALA A 52 -7.12 28.38 -15.32
C ALA A 52 -6.85 27.11 -16.15
N LEU A 53 -6.72 25.95 -15.50
CA LEU A 53 -6.50 24.67 -16.17
C LEU A 53 -7.71 24.27 -17.04
N ILE A 54 -8.92 24.47 -16.52
CA ILE A 54 -10.17 24.21 -17.24
C ILE A 54 -10.31 25.18 -18.42
N LYS A 55 -10.01 26.47 -18.23
CA LYS A 55 -10.06 27.47 -19.31
C LYS A 55 -9.06 27.16 -20.43
N ALA A 56 -7.91 26.58 -20.10
CA ALA A 56 -6.95 26.09 -21.07
C ALA A 56 -7.36 24.76 -21.73
N GLU A 57 -8.54 24.21 -21.43
CA GLU A 57 -9.01 22.90 -21.88
C GLU A 57 -8.04 21.76 -21.51
N GLY A 58 -7.26 21.93 -20.44
CA GLY A 58 -6.23 20.97 -20.05
C GLY A 58 -5.04 20.90 -21.00
N LYS A 59 -4.91 21.86 -21.93
CA LYS A 59 -3.72 21.98 -22.79
C LYS A 59 -2.52 22.29 -21.91
N ILE A 60 -1.63 21.31 -21.86
CA ILE A 60 -0.29 21.43 -21.29
C ILE A 60 0.72 21.49 -22.46
N PRO A 61 1.93 22.02 -22.24
CA PRO A 61 2.99 21.95 -23.23
C PRO A 61 3.20 20.51 -23.75
N GLU A 62 3.43 20.33 -25.05
CA GLU A 62 3.55 19.00 -25.68
C GLU A 62 4.75 18.19 -25.18
N ASP A 63 5.77 18.88 -24.67
CA ASP A 63 6.94 18.30 -24.03
C ASP A 63 6.65 17.84 -22.59
N SER A 64 5.46 18.09 -22.05
CA SER A 64 5.14 17.88 -20.64
C SER A 64 4.09 16.78 -20.47
N LEU A 65 4.39 15.84 -19.57
CA LEU A 65 3.47 14.79 -19.12
C LEU A 65 3.07 15.09 -17.67
N LEU A 66 1.79 15.34 -17.45
CA LEU A 66 1.24 15.70 -16.14
C LEU A 66 0.48 14.52 -15.54
N VAL A 67 0.84 14.12 -14.32
CA VAL A 67 0.20 13.03 -13.58
C VAL A 67 -0.29 13.55 -12.23
N PHE A 68 -1.59 13.45 -12.01
CA PHE A 68 -2.23 13.75 -10.74
C PHE A 68 -2.37 12.46 -9.92
N ILE A 69 -1.97 12.52 -8.64
CA ILE A 69 -1.98 11.36 -7.75
C ILE A 69 -2.73 11.74 -6.48
N SER A 70 -3.79 11.00 -6.17
CA SER A 70 -4.59 11.16 -4.95
C SER A 70 -5.06 9.79 -4.46
N SER A 71 -5.14 9.62 -3.14
CA SER A 71 -5.48 8.34 -2.52
C SER A 71 -6.98 8.18 -2.34
N THR A 72 -7.68 9.24 -1.93
CA THR A 72 -9.13 9.22 -1.71
C THR A 72 -9.78 10.48 -2.32
N PRO A 73 -9.68 10.65 -3.66
CA PRO A 73 -10.06 11.90 -4.32
C PRO A 73 -11.54 12.23 -4.10
N ASP A 74 -11.83 13.47 -3.75
CA ASP A 74 -13.21 13.94 -3.66
C ASP A 74 -13.81 14.14 -5.06
N LYS A 75 -14.64 13.17 -5.47
CA LYS A 75 -15.31 13.14 -6.78
C LYS A 75 -16.25 14.32 -7.04
N ARG A 76 -16.61 15.08 -6.00
CA ARG A 76 -17.49 16.25 -6.12
C ARG A 76 -16.76 17.47 -6.66
N LEU A 77 -15.43 17.54 -6.48
CA LEU A 77 -14.61 18.68 -6.85
C LEU A 77 -14.57 18.89 -8.36
N LYS A 78 -14.51 20.16 -8.77
CA LYS A 78 -14.44 20.58 -10.18
C LYS A 78 -13.24 19.94 -10.89
N LEU A 79 -12.08 19.92 -10.24
CA LEU A 79 -10.86 19.34 -10.81
C LEU A 79 -11.01 17.85 -11.11
N TYR A 80 -11.57 17.06 -10.20
CA TYR A 80 -11.78 15.63 -10.43
C TYR A 80 -12.70 15.40 -11.64
N LYS A 81 -13.86 16.08 -11.68
CA LYS A 81 -14.82 15.96 -12.80
C LYS A 81 -14.21 16.38 -14.14
N PHE A 82 -13.30 17.34 -14.12
CA PHE A 82 -12.57 17.75 -15.32
C PHE A 82 -11.58 16.67 -15.77
N LEU A 83 -10.77 16.13 -14.85
CA LEU A 83 -9.78 15.08 -15.16
C LEU A 83 -10.46 13.77 -15.59
N GLU A 84 -11.58 13.40 -14.99
CA GLU A 84 -12.34 12.21 -15.35
C GLU A 84 -12.80 12.22 -16.82
N LYS A 85 -13.06 13.41 -17.37
CA LYS A 85 -13.48 13.59 -18.77
C LYS A 85 -12.33 13.75 -19.75
N ASN A 86 -11.22 14.36 -19.32
CA ASN A 86 -10.17 14.84 -20.22
C ASN A 86 -8.83 14.11 -20.05
N ALA A 87 -8.66 13.28 -19.02
CA ALA A 87 -7.41 12.58 -18.73
C ALA A 87 -7.62 11.06 -18.66
N THR A 88 -6.53 10.30 -18.79
CA THR A 88 -6.54 8.86 -18.53
C THR A 88 -6.56 8.59 -17.03
N VAL A 89 -7.68 8.12 -16.52
CA VAL A 89 -7.83 7.75 -15.11
C VAL A 89 -7.41 6.29 -14.90
N LYS A 90 -6.53 6.05 -13.93
CA LYS A 90 -6.19 4.71 -13.45
C LYS A 90 -6.45 4.63 -11.95
N THR A 91 -7.20 3.61 -11.54
CA THR A 91 -7.54 3.36 -10.14
C THR A 91 -6.76 2.17 -9.62
N PHE A 92 -6.14 2.34 -8.45
CA PHE A 92 -5.37 1.31 -7.77
C PHE A 92 -6.05 0.97 -6.44
N GLU A 93 -7.15 0.22 -6.51
CA GLU A 93 -7.86 -0.21 -5.31
C GLU A 93 -7.07 -1.30 -4.58
N GLN A 94 -7.17 -1.32 -3.25
CA GLN A 94 -6.58 -2.39 -2.46
C GLN A 94 -7.27 -3.72 -2.83
N LEU A 95 -6.47 -4.67 -3.30
CA LEU A 95 -6.97 -6.00 -3.63
C LEU A 95 -7.47 -6.71 -2.37
N LYS A 96 -8.59 -7.42 -2.48
CA LYS A 96 -9.20 -8.18 -1.38
C LYS A 96 -9.34 -9.65 -1.78
N ASN A 97 -9.08 -10.54 -0.82
CA ASN A 97 -9.34 -11.99 -0.88
C ASN A 97 -9.03 -12.59 -2.27
N ASN A 98 -10.07 -12.92 -3.04
CA ASN A 98 -9.95 -13.54 -4.37
C ASN A 98 -9.00 -12.79 -5.32
N SER A 99 -9.01 -11.46 -5.31
CA SER A 99 -8.12 -10.67 -6.17
C SER A 99 -6.65 -10.74 -5.72
N LEU A 100 -6.39 -10.98 -4.43
CA LEU A 100 -5.02 -11.24 -3.93
C LEU A 100 -4.53 -12.60 -4.39
N GLU A 101 -5.40 -13.62 -4.38
CA GLU A 101 -5.03 -14.93 -4.90
C GLU A 101 -4.74 -14.89 -6.39
N GLU A 102 -5.55 -14.17 -7.17
CA GLU A 102 -5.31 -13.95 -8.60
C GLU A 102 -3.99 -13.22 -8.83
N PHE A 103 -3.67 -12.23 -8.00
CA PHE A 103 -2.38 -11.56 -8.04
C PHE A 103 -1.22 -12.53 -7.77
N VAL A 104 -1.30 -13.37 -6.74
CA VAL A 104 -0.29 -14.39 -6.44
C VAL A 104 -0.15 -15.40 -7.58
N LYS A 105 -1.27 -15.88 -8.14
CA LYS A 105 -1.27 -16.80 -9.30
C LYS A 105 -0.62 -16.17 -10.53
N LYS A 106 -0.90 -14.89 -10.78
CA LYS A 106 -0.32 -14.15 -11.89
C LYS A 106 1.18 -13.97 -11.69
N GLU A 107 1.60 -13.62 -10.49
CA GLU A 107 3.02 -13.50 -10.19
C GLU A 107 3.69 -14.86 -10.34
N LEU A 108 3.19 -15.93 -9.73
CA LEU A 108 3.78 -17.27 -9.76
C LEU A 108 3.36 -18.11 -10.99
N SER A 109 3.03 -17.49 -12.12
CA SER A 109 2.50 -18.17 -13.31
C SER A 109 3.44 -19.24 -13.89
N ASP A 110 4.75 -19.06 -13.75
CA ASP A 110 5.77 -20.02 -14.20
C ASP A 110 5.97 -21.21 -13.22
N CYS A 111 5.32 -21.19 -12.07
CA CYS A 111 5.39 -22.19 -11.02
C CYS A 111 4.08 -22.97 -10.90
N ILE A 112 4.15 -24.18 -10.33
CA ILE A 112 2.99 -25.02 -10.03
C ILE A 112 2.70 -24.86 -8.54
N ILE A 113 1.59 -24.20 -8.22
CA ILE A 113 1.12 -23.98 -6.85
C ILE A 113 -0.38 -24.22 -6.80
N ASP A 114 -0.85 -24.96 -5.79
CA ASP A 114 -2.28 -25.21 -5.63
C ASP A 114 -2.95 -24.10 -4.81
N HIS A 115 -4.29 -24.11 -4.82
CA HIS A 115 -5.07 -23.10 -4.12
C HIS A 115 -4.82 -23.10 -2.60
N ALA A 116 -4.71 -24.29 -1.98
CA ALA A 116 -4.47 -24.41 -0.54
C ALA A 116 -3.14 -23.77 -0.12
N THR A 117 -2.08 -24.01 -0.91
CA THR A 117 -0.74 -23.45 -0.69
C THR A 117 -0.73 -21.92 -0.88
N ILE A 118 -1.51 -21.38 -1.82
CA ILE A 118 -1.70 -19.92 -1.96
C ILE A 118 -2.38 -19.31 -0.73
N GLN A 119 -3.44 -19.95 -0.21
CA GLN A 119 -4.12 -19.48 1.00
C GLN A 119 -3.18 -19.49 2.21
N TYR A 120 -2.38 -20.56 2.34
CA TYR A 120 -1.37 -20.66 3.38
C TYR A 120 -0.34 -19.53 3.29
N PHE A 121 0.17 -19.27 2.08
CA PHE A 121 1.06 -18.15 1.80
C PHE A 121 0.46 -16.80 2.20
N LEU A 122 -0.78 -16.51 1.77
CA LEU A 122 -1.47 -15.25 2.09
C LEU A 122 -1.73 -15.10 3.59
N THR A 123 -2.05 -16.20 4.29
CA THR A 123 -2.21 -16.20 5.75
C THR A 123 -0.90 -15.83 6.46
N LYS A 124 0.24 -16.23 5.89
CA LYS A 124 1.57 -15.96 6.46
C LYS A 124 2.08 -14.54 6.16
N VAL A 125 1.82 -14.03 4.96
CA VAL A 125 2.35 -12.75 4.46
C VAL A 125 1.41 -11.56 4.72
N GLY A 126 0.11 -11.81 4.85
CA GLY A 126 -0.93 -10.79 4.96
C GLY A 126 -1.39 -10.28 3.60
N SER A 127 -1.99 -9.09 3.57
CA SER A 127 -2.61 -8.47 2.38
C SER A 127 -1.79 -7.34 1.74
N ASP A 128 -0.56 -7.12 2.21
CA ASP A 128 0.34 -6.10 1.65
C ASP A 128 0.91 -6.57 0.30
N LEU A 129 0.49 -5.92 -0.78
CA LEU A 129 0.90 -6.25 -2.16
C LEU A 129 2.41 -6.13 -2.38
N TYR A 130 3.06 -5.15 -1.76
CA TYR A 130 4.51 -4.97 -1.89
C TYR A 130 5.22 -6.19 -1.33
N ARG A 131 4.85 -6.59 -0.12
CA ARG A 131 5.42 -7.77 0.52
C ARG A 131 5.10 -9.05 -0.24
N ILE A 132 3.84 -9.23 -0.64
CA ILE A 132 3.43 -10.38 -1.47
C ILE A 132 4.30 -10.49 -2.71
N TRP A 133 4.55 -9.38 -3.41
CA TRP A 133 5.38 -9.36 -4.60
C TRP A 133 6.82 -9.81 -4.32
N PHE A 134 7.46 -9.28 -3.27
CA PHE A 134 8.82 -9.70 -2.90
C PHE A 134 8.90 -11.17 -2.47
N GLU A 135 7.93 -11.65 -1.68
CA GLU A 135 7.93 -13.06 -1.26
C GLU A 135 7.66 -14.00 -2.44
N CYS A 136 6.82 -13.59 -3.41
CA CYS A 136 6.67 -14.32 -4.67
C CYS A 136 7.97 -14.36 -5.48
N ASP A 137 8.70 -13.24 -5.54
CA ASP A 137 9.99 -13.16 -6.24
C ASP A 137 11.04 -14.11 -5.63
N LYS A 138 11.13 -14.17 -4.29
CA LYS A 138 12.00 -15.14 -3.59
C LYS A 138 11.65 -16.58 -3.95
N LEU A 139 10.35 -16.91 -3.99
CA LEU A 139 9.87 -18.24 -4.37
C LEU A 139 10.26 -18.57 -5.82
N LYS A 140 10.10 -17.62 -6.76
CA LYS A 140 10.55 -17.80 -8.17
C LYS A 140 12.05 -18.05 -8.27
N ILE A 141 12.85 -17.27 -7.56
CA ILE A 141 14.32 -17.45 -7.57
C ILE A 141 14.67 -18.83 -7.03
N ARG A 142 14.02 -19.28 -5.96
CA ARG A 142 14.24 -20.62 -5.40
C ARG A 142 13.88 -21.73 -6.39
N THR A 143 12.73 -21.64 -7.06
CA THR A 143 12.26 -22.66 -7.99
C THR A 143 13.21 -22.78 -9.18
N GLN A 144 13.74 -21.66 -9.67
CA GLN A 144 14.77 -21.61 -10.72
C GLN A 144 16.09 -22.25 -10.26
N VAL A 145 16.64 -21.83 -9.12
CA VAL A 145 17.95 -22.31 -8.61
C VAL A 145 17.94 -23.82 -8.38
N LYS A 146 16.80 -24.38 -7.97
CA LYS A 146 16.68 -25.82 -7.66
C LYS A 146 15.99 -26.62 -8.74
N GLN A 147 15.72 -26.01 -9.88
CA GLN A 147 15.07 -26.64 -11.04
C GLN A 147 13.77 -27.38 -10.67
N GLN A 148 13.03 -26.84 -9.69
CA GLN A 148 11.79 -27.40 -9.16
C GLN A 148 10.68 -26.39 -9.39
N LYS A 149 9.69 -26.71 -10.22
CA LYS A 149 8.56 -25.80 -10.49
C LYS A 149 7.47 -25.83 -9.44
N LYS A 150 7.39 -26.88 -8.63
CA LYS A 150 6.34 -27.05 -7.62
C LYS A 150 6.67 -26.29 -6.34
N ILE A 151 5.74 -25.46 -5.88
CA ILE A 151 5.78 -24.80 -4.57
C ILE A 151 4.80 -25.53 -3.64
N ASP A 152 5.27 -25.87 -2.45
CA ASP A 152 4.48 -26.49 -1.37
C ASP A 152 4.62 -25.68 -0.07
N GLU A 153 3.84 -26.04 0.95
CA GLU A 153 3.87 -25.36 2.25
C GLU A 153 5.26 -25.42 2.92
N ALA A 154 6.00 -26.53 2.76
CA ALA A 154 7.35 -26.66 3.29
C ALA A 154 8.34 -25.66 2.67
N MET A 155 8.21 -25.39 1.37
CA MET A 155 9.00 -24.36 0.68
C MET A 155 8.63 -22.95 1.17
N ILE A 156 7.34 -22.68 1.38
CA ILE A 156 6.87 -21.43 1.98
C ILE A 156 7.44 -21.28 3.39
N ASP A 157 7.50 -22.35 4.17
CA ASP A 157 8.04 -22.32 5.52
C ASP A 157 9.52 -22.00 5.59
N LEU A 158 10.29 -22.50 4.63
CA LEU A 158 11.71 -22.28 4.55
C LEU A 158 12.09 -20.84 4.13
N ILE A 159 11.29 -20.20 3.27
CA ILE A 159 11.71 -19.00 2.51
C ILE A 159 10.93 -17.77 2.93
N VAL A 160 9.63 -17.94 3.18
CA VAL A 160 8.73 -16.82 3.44
C VAL A 160 8.74 -16.54 4.93
N PHE A 161 9.13 -15.33 5.30
CA PHE A 161 9.07 -14.87 6.68
C PHE A 161 7.65 -14.41 7.01
N GLY A 162 7.12 -14.85 8.16
CA GLY A 162 5.78 -14.48 8.63
C GLY A 162 5.66 -13.01 9.04
N GLN A 163 4.44 -12.49 9.09
CA GLN A 163 4.16 -11.20 9.70
C GLN A 163 4.29 -11.28 11.24
N VAL A 164 5.20 -10.49 11.79
CA VAL A 164 5.39 -10.31 13.24
C VAL A 164 4.11 -9.84 13.95
N GLU A 165 3.24 -9.10 13.25
CA GLU A 165 1.98 -8.60 13.81
C GLU A 165 0.97 -9.74 14.07
N ILE A 166 0.84 -10.69 13.14
CA ILE A 166 0.01 -11.89 13.31
C ILE A 166 0.59 -12.75 14.45
N ASP A 167 1.91 -12.89 14.51
CA ASP A 167 2.57 -13.66 15.57
C ASP A 167 2.39 -12.98 16.96
N SER A 168 2.24 -11.66 17.05
CA SER A 168 2.02 -10.92 18.32
C SER A 168 0.61 -11.09 18.89
N PHE A 169 -0.43 -11.04 18.06
CA PHE A 169 -1.81 -11.31 18.50
C PHE A 169 -2.04 -12.80 18.79
N ALA A 170 -1.45 -13.68 17.97
CA ALA A 170 -1.45 -15.12 18.23
C ALA A 170 -0.78 -15.42 19.59
N LEU A 171 0.38 -14.82 19.85
CA LEU A 171 1.05 -14.95 21.14
C LEU A 171 0.14 -14.49 22.29
N LEU A 172 -0.48 -13.32 22.22
CA LEU A 172 -1.36 -12.83 23.29
C LEU A 172 -2.50 -13.81 23.59
N LYS A 173 -3.15 -14.36 22.57
CA LYS A 173 -4.21 -15.35 22.74
C LYS A 173 -3.68 -16.64 23.38
N THR A 174 -2.51 -17.08 22.95
CA THR A 174 -1.88 -18.33 23.39
C THR A 174 -1.21 -18.18 24.77
N LEU A 175 -0.78 -16.99 25.15
CA LEU A 175 -0.09 -16.70 26.41
C LEU A 175 -0.95 -17.09 27.63
N PHE A 176 -2.25 -16.85 27.53
CA PHE A 176 -3.21 -17.16 28.60
C PHE A 176 -3.82 -18.55 28.52
N THR A 177 -3.61 -19.28 27.42
CA THR A 177 -4.26 -20.59 27.18
C THR A 177 -3.28 -21.75 27.13
N ASP A 178 -2.13 -21.61 26.46
CA ASP A 178 -1.15 -22.68 26.25
C ASP A 178 0.28 -22.15 26.30
N LYS A 179 0.92 -22.30 27.47
CA LYS A 179 2.27 -21.77 27.74
C LYS A 179 3.34 -22.36 26.84
N ILE A 180 3.20 -23.62 26.41
CA ILE A 180 4.20 -24.30 25.57
C ILE A 180 4.15 -23.72 24.16
N LYS A 181 2.96 -23.57 23.59
CA LYS A 181 2.80 -22.92 22.27
C LYS A 181 3.21 -21.45 22.29
N ALA A 182 2.98 -20.74 23.40
CA ALA A 182 3.43 -19.35 23.54
C ALA A 182 4.97 -19.24 23.44
N ILE A 183 5.70 -20.16 24.06
CA ILE A 183 7.17 -20.22 23.96
C ILE A 183 7.62 -20.51 22.52
N GLN A 184 6.96 -21.45 21.83
CA GLN A 184 7.27 -21.76 20.43
C GLN A 184 7.06 -20.55 19.50
N ILE A 185 6.00 -19.76 19.74
CA ILE A 185 5.76 -18.52 19.00
C ILE A 185 6.86 -17.50 19.29
N LEU A 186 7.29 -17.35 20.55
CA LEU A 186 8.38 -16.46 20.92
C LEU A 186 9.71 -16.85 20.25
N GLU A 187 10.04 -18.14 20.19
CA GLU A 187 11.24 -18.64 19.51
C GLU A 187 11.18 -18.36 18.00
N LYS A 188 10.00 -18.49 17.39
CA LYS A 188 9.76 -18.16 15.97
C LYS A 188 9.94 -16.67 15.69
N ILE A 189 9.43 -15.80 16.57
CA ILE A 189 9.60 -14.34 16.46
C ILE A 189 11.08 -13.96 16.61
N GLN A 190 11.79 -14.58 17.56
CA GLN A 190 13.20 -14.30 17.81
C GLN A 190 14.11 -14.78 16.67
N SER A 191 13.83 -15.96 16.09
CA SER A 191 14.57 -16.50 14.94
C SER A 191 14.26 -15.74 13.63
N GLY A 192 13.08 -15.14 13.52
CA GLY A 192 12.70 -14.26 12.41
C GLY A 192 13.41 -12.90 12.39
N GLY A 193 14.30 -12.60 13.35
CA GLY A 193 15.06 -11.36 13.40
C GLY A 193 14.22 -10.12 13.75
N ALA A 194 13.04 -10.31 14.36
CA ALA A 194 12.20 -9.20 14.75
C ALA A 194 12.89 -8.32 15.81
N ASP A 195 12.86 -6.99 15.62
CA ASP A 195 13.36 -6.06 16.61
C ASP A 195 12.52 -6.19 17.90
N ARG A 196 13.21 -6.39 19.03
CA ARG A 196 12.55 -6.61 20.34
C ARG A 196 11.63 -5.45 20.72
N ASN A 197 11.97 -4.21 20.35
CA ASN A 197 11.15 -3.03 20.64
C ASN A 197 9.92 -2.99 19.73
N GLN A 198 10.06 -3.37 18.46
CA GLN A 198 8.94 -3.49 17.54
C GLN A 198 7.91 -4.51 18.05
N PHE A 199 8.37 -5.67 18.48
CA PHE A 199 7.51 -6.70 19.08
C PHE A 199 6.85 -6.24 20.39
N ALA A 200 7.62 -5.63 21.31
CA ALA A 200 7.07 -5.09 22.55
C ALA A 200 6.03 -3.98 22.29
N GLY A 201 6.27 -3.12 21.30
CA GLY A 201 5.33 -2.07 20.89
C GLY A 201 4.03 -2.64 20.31
N MET A 202 4.10 -3.73 19.53
CA MET A 202 2.91 -4.42 19.04
C MET A 202 2.12 -5.10 20.16
N LEU A 203 2.80 -5.76 21.11
CA LEU A 203 2.15 -6.35 22.28
C LEU A 203 1.45 -5.28 23.13
N TYR A 204 2.11 -4.14 23.35
CA TYR A 204 1.52 -3.00 24.05
C TYR A 204 0.27 -2.47 23.34
N ARG A 205 0.33 -2.28 22.01
CA ARG A 205 -0.82 -1.85 21.21
C ARG A 205 -1.98 -2.84 21.31
N ALA A 206 -1.71 -4.14 21.25
CA ALA A 206 -2.72 -5.18 21.36
C ALA A 206 -3.39 -5.23 22.74
N ILE A 207 -2.61 -5.11 23.83
CA ILE A 207 -3.16 -4.98 25.20
C ILE A 207 -4.03 -3.73 25.32
N LYS A 208 -3.58 -2.59 24.77
CA LYS A 208 -4.35 -1.34 24.77
C LYS A 208 -5.69 -1.49 24.07
N PHE A 209 -5.75 -2.20 22.94
CA PHE A 209 -7.02 -2.50 22.26
C PHE A 209 -7.94 -3.38 23.10
N TYR A 210 -7.39 -4.37 23.81
CA TYR A 210 -8.18 -5.25 24.66
C TYR A 210 -8.79 -4.49 25.85
N LEU A 211 -8.03 -3.63 26.51
CA LEU A 211 -8.53 -2.75 27.57
C LEU A 211 -9.61 -1.81 27.05
N PHE A 212 -9.38 -1.19 25.90
CA PHE A 212 -10.38 -0.32 25.27
C PHE A 212 -11.68 -1.05 24.90
N MET A 213 -11.60 -2.32 24.50
CA MET A 213 -12.80 -3.14 24.26
C MET A 213 -13.55 -3.47 25.54
N ILE A 214 -12.84 -3.79 26.63
CA ILE A 214 -13.47 -4.01 27.95
C ILE A 214 -14.19 -2.74 28.42
N ASP A 215 -13.53 -1.59 28.32
CA ASP A 215 -14.11 -0.29 28.71
C ASP A 215 -15.37 0.06 27.89
N LEU A 216 -15.48 -0.45 26.66
CA LEU A 216 -16.66 -0.26 25.81
C LEU A 216 -17.79 -1.24 26.11
N ASP A 217 -17.48 -2.45 26.57
CA ASP A 217 -18.48 -3.46 26.98
C ASP A 217 -19.06 -3.18 28.37
N GLU A 218 -18.44 -2.31 29.18
CA GLU A 218 -18.96 -1.84 30.48
C GLU A 218 -19.99 -0.68 30.38
N TYR A 219 -20.44 -0.32 29.16
CA TYR A 219 -21.52 0.65 28.89
C TYR A 219 -22.63 0.05 28.03
#